data_AF-A0AAW2GER9-F1
#
_entry.id   AF-A0AAW2GER9-F1
#
_cell.length_a   1.000
_cell.length_b   1.000
_cell.length_c   1.000
_cell.angle_alpha   90.00
_cell.angle_beta   90.00
_cell.angle_gamma   90.00
#
_symmetry.space_group_name_H-M   'P 1'
#
loop_
_entity.id
_entity.type
_entity.pdbx_description
1 polymer ?
#
loop_
_entity_poly.entity_id
_entity_poly.type
_entity_poly.pdbx_seq_one_letter_code
_entity_poly.pdbx_strand_id
1 'polypeptide(L)'
;MERKEGWILIDRSGKHFGTILNFLRDGSVPLPENMKEVAELLAEAKYYCISELSESCEQALLRKQREPVEPICRVPLITSQKEEQLLISKTIKPVVKLLINRHNNKYSYTK
;
A
#
# COMPACT_ATOMS: atom_id res chain seq x y z
N MET A 1 47.78 -15.80 -10.03
CA MET A 1 46.49 -16.38 -10.44
C MET A 1 45.60 -15.22 -10.85
N GLU A 2 45.62 -14.88 -12.13
CA GLU A 2 44.85 -13.76 -12.69
C GLU A 2 43.36 -14.12 -12.65
N ARG A 3 42.50 -13.21 -12.17
CA ARG A 3 41.06 -13.36 -12.34
C ARG A 3 40.78 -13.15 -13.83
N LYS A 4 40.59 -14.24 -14.55
CA LYS A 4 40.08 -14.23 -15.91
C LYS A 4 38.72 -13.53 -15.88
N GLU A 5 38.65 -12.42 -16.60
CA GLU A 5 37.52 -11.50 -16.80
C GLU A 5 37.27 -10.46 -15.69
N GLY A 6 37.27 -9.19 -16.10
CA GLY A 6 37.21 -7.98 -15.25
C GLY A 6 35.84 -7.69 -14.61
N TRP A 7 35.12 -8.74 -14.22
CA TRP A 7 33.84 -8.60 -13.52
C TRP A 7 34.06 -8.30 -12.04
N ILE A 8 33.20 -7.44 -11.49
CA ILE A 8 33.13 -7.17 -10.05
C ILE A 8 32.04 -8.06 -9.45
N LEU A 9 32.40 -8.90 -8.49
CA LEU A 9 31.44 -9.72 -7.76
C LEU A 9 30.83 -8.91 -6.62
N ILE A 10 29.50 -8.87 -6.55
CA ILE A 10 28.75 -8.26 -5.46
C ILE A 10 27.82 -9.33 -4.88
N ASP A 11 27.98 -9.64 -3.60
CA ASP A 11 27.18 -10.65 -2.87
C ASP A 11 25.85 -10.05 -2.37
N ARG A 12 25.01 -9.64 -3.33
CA ARG A 12 23.67 -9.07 -3.09
C ARG A 12 22.68 -9.55 -4.15
N SER A 13 21.39 -9.36 -3.86
CA SER A 13 20.34 -9.69 -4.82
C SER A 13 20.34 -8.69 -5.98
N GLY A 14 20.48 -9.20 -7.20
CA GLY A 14 20.43 -8.38 -8.43
C GLY A 14 19.05 -7.80 -8.77
N LYS A 15 17.99 -8.18 -8.04
CA LYS A 15 16.59 -7.82 -8.36
C LYS A 15 16.39 -6.31 -8.56
N HIS A 16 16.94 -5.50 -7.65
CA HIS A 16 16.78 -4.04 -7.65
C HIS A 16 18.03 -3.30 -8.16
N PHE A 17 19.07 -4.03 -8.57
CA PHE A 17 20.34 -3.43 -8.96
C PHE A 17 20.21 -2.56 -10.22
N GLY A 18 19.32 -2.92 -11.16
CA GLY A 18 19.01 -2.07 -12.30
C GLY A 18 18.45 -0.69 -11.90
N THR A 19 17.58 -0.65 -10.90
CA THR A 19 17.02 0.59 -10.34
C THR A 19 18.10 1.45 -9.68
N ILE A 20 19.02 0.81 -8.94
CA ILE A 20 20.19 1.47 -8.36
C ILE A 20 21.05 2.12 -9.46
N LEU A 21 21.35 1.37 -10.54
CA LEU A 21 22.14 1.90 -11.65
C LEU A 21 21.44 3.05 -12.39
N ASN A 22 20.13 2.96 -12.59
CA ASN A 22 19.36 4.03 -13.22
C ASN A 22 19.37 5.29 -12.35
N PHE A 23 19.21 5.16 -11.03
CA PHE A 23 19.33 6.30 -10.12
C PHE A 23 20.71 6.95 -10.18
N LEU A 24 21.79 6.15 -10.20
CA LEU A 24 23.16 6.67 -10.34
C LEU A 24 23.42 7.34 -11.69
N ARG A 25 22.67 7.00 -12.74
CA ARG A 25 22.79 7.59 -14.08
C ARG A 25 22.00 8.88 -14.21
N ASP A 26 20.75 8.87 -13.76
CA ASP A 26 19.76 9.91 -14.06
C ASP A 26 19.51 10.83 -12.86
N GLY A 27 20.06 10.52 -11.68
CA GLY A 27 19.84 11.23 -10.41
C GLY A 27 18.43 11.05 -9.83
N SER A 28 17.57 10.28 -10.50
CA SER A 28 16.21 10.01 -10.08
C SER A 28 15.71 8.69 -10.65
N VAL A 29 14.71 8.09 -10.01
CA VAL A 29 14.10 6.86 -10.49
C VAL A 29 12.65 6.78 -9.99
N PRO A 30 11.69 6.30 -10.81
CA PRO A 30 10.34 6.05 -10.32
C PRO A 30 10.38 4.96 -9.25
N LEU A 31 9.75 5.23 -8.10
CA LEU A 31 9.64 4.25 -7.02
C LEU A 31 8.54 3.22 -7.32
N PRO A 32 8.70 1.95 -6.91
CA PRO A 32 7.66 0.94 -7.03
C PRO A 32 6.40 1.31 -6.26
N GLU A 33 5.23 0.87 -6.73
CA GLU A 33 3.95 1.07 -6.01
C GLU A 33 3.78 0.10 -4.83
N ASN A 34 4.43 -1.06 -4.91
CA ASN A 34 4.33 -2.12 -3.92
C ASN A 34 5.23 -1.81 -2.71
N MET A 35 4.63 -1.72 -1.53
CA MET A 35 5.34 -1.45 -0.27
C MET A 35 6.49 -2.42 -0.01
N LYS A 36 6.30 -3.69 -0.35
CA LYS A 36 7.33 -4.71 -0.19
C LYS A 36 8.54 -4.41 -1.08
N GLU A 37 8.32 -4.02 -2.33
CA GLU A 37 9.40 -3.69 -3.26
C GLU A 37 10.11 -2.39 -2.87
N VAL A 38 9.39 -1.40 -2.38
CA VAL A 38 10.01 -0.16 -1.85
C VAL A 38 10.90 -0.48 -0.65
N ALA A 39 10.46 -1.35 0.27
CA ALA A 39 11.26 -1.78 1.41
C ALA A 39 12.52 -2.57 1.01
N GLU A 40 12.40 -3.46 0.01
CA GLU A 40 13.55 -4.17 -0.56
C GLU A 40 14.54 -3.19 -1.23
N LEU A 41 14.04 -2.23 -2.03
CA LEU A 41 14.86 -1.21 -2.68
C LEU A 41 15.56 -0.31 -1.65
N LEU A 42 14.88 0.06 -0.57
CA LEU A 42 15.47 0.80 0.55
C LEU A 42 16.67 0.06 1.17
N ALA A 43 16.57 -1.26 1.32
CA ALA A 43 17.67 -2.06 1.87
C ALA A 43 18.90 -2.03 0.95
N GLU A 44 18.71 -2.10 -0.37
CA GLU A 44 19.81 -1.96 -1.34
C GLU A 44 20.36 -0.53 -1.38
N ALA A 45 19.50 0.49 -1.38
CA ALA A 45 19.93 1.89 -1.37
C ALA A 45 20.79 2.22 -0.14
N LYS A 46 20.45 1.67 1.03
CA LYS A 46 21.27 1.75 2.24
C LYS A 46 22.59 1.00 2.11
N TYR A 47 22.58 -0.20 1.52
CA TYR A 47 23.79 -0.99 1.30
C TYR A 47 24.79 -0.28 0.38
N TYR A 48 24.32 0.34 -0.70
CA TYR A 48 25.15 1.11 -1.64
C TYR A 48 25.39 2.55 -1.19
N CYS A 49 24.99 2.94 0.03
CA CYS A 49 25.16 4.28 0.61
C CYS A 49 24.57 5.42 -0.24
N ILE A 50 23.43 5.20 -0.89
CA ILE A 50 22.74 6.21 -1.70
C ILE A 50 21.68 6.91 -0.84
N SER A 51 22.09 7.97 -0.15
CA SER A 51 21.25 8.67 0.85
C SER A 51 19.96 9.23 0.24
N GLU A 52 20.04 9.90 -0.91
CA GLU A 52 18.88 10.52 -1.57
C GLU A 52 17.80 9.49 -1.95
N LEU A 53 18.20 8.35 -2.50
CA LEU A 53 17.27 7.26 -2.82
C LEU A 53 16.71 6.61 -1.55
N SER A 54 17.52 6.45 -0.52
CA SER A 54 17.08 5.91 0.76
C SER A 54 16.00 6.80 1.40
N GLU A 55 16.22 8.11 1.44
CA GLU A 55 15.25 9.09 1.95
C GLU A 55 13.96 9.08 1.12
N SER A 56 14.08 9.02 -0.21
CA SER A 56 12.92 8.94 -1.11
C SER A 56 12.06 7.70 -0.84
N CYS A 57 12.70 6.54 -0.67
CA CYS A 57 12.02 5.29 -0.30
C CYS A 57 11.35 5.37 1.08
N GLU A 58 12.03 5.93 2.08
CA GLU A 58 11.46 6.11 3.43
C GLU A 58 10.23 7.02 3.42
N GLN A 59 10.30 8.13 2.67
CA GLN A 59 9.15 9.01 2.49
C GLN A 59 8.00 8.31 1.79
N ALA A 60 8.25 7.49 0.77
CA ALA A 60 7.21 6.72 0.09
C ALA A 60 6.50 5.74 1.04
N LEU A 61 7.26 5.03 1.88
CA LEU A 61 6.70 4.14 2.89
C LEU A 61 5.85 4.88 3.93
N LEU A 62 6.30 6.05 4.39
CA LEU A 62 5.55 6.89 5.33
C LEU A 62 4.26 7.45 4.73
N ARG A 63 4.28 7.85 3.45
CA ARG A 63 3.09 8.35 2.75
C ARG A 63 2.02 7.26 2.66
N LYS A 64 2.39 6.04 2.27
CA LYS A 64 1.47 4.89 2.18
C LYS A 64 0.89 4.47 3.54
N GLN A 65 1.63 4.64 4.63
CA GLN A 65 1.09 4.40 5.99
C GLN A 65 0.04 5.44 6.40
N ARG A 66 0.13 6.66 5.86
CA ARG A 66 -0.82 7.76 6.15
C ARG A 66 -2.01 7.77 5.21
N GLU A 67 -1.94 7.07 4.08
CA GLU A 67 -3.10 6.92 3.21
C GLU A 67 -4.21 6.19 3.99
N PRO A 68 -5.42 6.78 4.09
CA PRO A 68 -6.53 6.10 4.72
C PRO A 68 -6.75 4.80 3.96
N VAL A 69 -6.65 3.67 4.66
CA VAL A 69 -6.96 2.36 4.07
C VAL A 69 -8.36 2.45 3.50
N GLU A 70 -8.47 2.41 2.18
CA GLU A 70 -9.76 2.51 1.54
C GLU A 70 -10.54 1.24 1.90
N PRO A 71 -11.67 1.35 2.61
CA PRO A 71 -12.34 0.17 3.13
C PRO A 71 -12.87 -0.67 1.97
N ILE A 72 -12.57 -1.96 1.99
CA ILE A 72 -13.02 -2.95 0.99
C ILE A 72 -14.54 -2.90 0.81
N CYS A 73 -15.27 -2.60 1.89
CA CYS A 73 -16.72 -2.48 1.90
C CYS A 73 -17.16 -1.32 2.81
N ARG A 74 -18.15 -0.55 2.37
CA ARG A 74 -18.81 0.50 3.17
C ARG A 74 -20.25 0.08 3.43
N VAL A 75 -20.63 -0.02 4.71
CA VAL A 75 -22.01 -0.28 5.14
C VAL A 75 -22.56 1.00 5.79
N PRO A 76 -23.33 1.84 5.05
CA PRO A 76 -23.84 3.09 5.60
C PRO A 76 -24.97 2.82 6.60
N LEU A 77 -24.94 3.51 7.75
CA LEU A 77 -26.03 3.50 8.73
C LEU A 77 -27.04 4.59 8.35
N ILE A 78 -28.26 4.17 8.02
CA ILE A 78 -29.33 5.08 7.62
C ILE A 78 -30.33 5.21 8.76
N THR A 79 -30.61 6.44 9.19
CA THR A 79 -31.51 6.72 10.33
C THR A 79 -32.82 7.39 9.91
N SER A 80 -33.02 7.64 8.61
CA SER A 80 -34.22 8.29 8.08
C SER A 80 -34.75 7.56 6.84
N GLN A 81 -36.08 7.40 6.78
CA GLN A 81 -36.75 6.78 5.64
C GLN A 81 -36.55 7.58 4.35
N LYS A 82 -36.42 8.91 4.42
CA LYS A 82 -36.17 9.75 3.25
C LYS A 82 -34.80 9.48 2.64
N GLU A 83 -33.79 9.34 3.49
CA GLU A 83 -32.42 9.02 3.07
C GLU A 83 -32.34 7.61 2.48
N GLU A 84 -33.04 6.65 3.09
CA GLU A 84 -33.16 5.29 2.59
C GLU A 84 -33.73 5.25 1.16
N GLN A 85 -34.88 5.91 0.94
CA GLN A 85 -35.53 5.96 -0.38
C GLN A 85 -34.62 6.61 -1.43
N LEU A 86 -33.92 7.68 -1.07
CA LEU A 86 -32.99 8.38 -1.96
C LEU A 86 -31.79 7.50 -2.34
N LEU A 87 -31.26 6.71 -1.40
CA LEU A 87 -30.14 5.80 -1.68
C LEU A 87 -30.56 4.63 -2.57
N ILE A 88 -31.74 4.06 -2.31
CA ILE A 88 -32.29 2.96 -3.11
C ILE A 88 -32.61 3.45 -4.53
N SER A 89 -33.16 4.65 -4.70
CA SER A 89 -33.51 5.18 -6.03
C SER A 89 -32.29 5.54 -6.88
N LYS A 90 -31.15 5.84 -6.24
CA LYS A 90 -29.89 6.19 -6.93
C LYS A 90 -29.07 4.98 -7.38
N THR A 91 -29.38 3.77 -6.91
CA THR A 91 -28.60 2.57 -7.23
C THR A 91 -29.35 1.66 -8.20
N ILE A 92 -28.65 1.22 -9.24
CA ILE A 92 -29.10 0.17 -10.17
C ILE A 92 -28.69 -1.24 -9.73
N LYS A 93 -27.88 -1.35 -8.67
CA LYS A 93 -27.39 -2.62 -8.12
C LYS A 93 -28.39 -3.17 -7.09
N PRO A 94 -28.54 -4.50 -6.95
CA PRO A 94 -29.38 -5.10 -5.92
C PRO A 94 -28.92 -4.65 -4.53
N VAL A 95 -29.89 -4.34 -3.66
CA VAL A 95 -29.66 -3.77 -2.32
C VAL A 95 -30.03 -4.80 -1.26
N VAL A 96 -29.15 -4.97 -0.26
CA VAL A 96 -29.41 -5.75 0.95
C VAL A 96 -29.67 -4.77 2.10
N LYS A 97 -30.88 -4.80 2.67
CA LYS A 97 -31.25 -3.97 3.83
C LYS A 97 -31.14 -4.77 5.12
N LEU A 98 -30.22 -4.38 5.99
CA LEU A 98 -30.08 -4.94 7.34
C LEU A 98 -30.84 -4.06 8.34
N LEU A 99 -31.88 -4.60 8.96
CA LEU A 99 -32.67 -3.88 9.97
C LEU A 99 -32.04 -4.07 11.35
N ILE A 100 -31.63 -2.96 12.00
CA ILE A 100 -31.10 -2.99 13.36
C ILE A 100 -32.26 -2.93 14.36
N ASN A 101 -32.64 -4.07 14.94
CA ASN A 101 -33.66 -4.12 15.98
C ASN A 101 -33.02 -4.09 17.38
N ARG A 102 -32.83 -2.90 17.95
CA ARG A 102 -32.26 -2.75 19.30
C ARG A 102 -33.17 -3.29 20.43
N HIS A 103 -34.45 -3.54 20.16
CA HIS A 103 -35.45 -3.87 21.18
C HIS A 103 -35.72 -5.38 21.32
N ASN A 104 -35.13 -6.23 20.48
CA ASN A 104 -35.35 -7.68 20.50
C ASN A 104 -34.06 -8.49 20.73
N ASN A 105 -33.22 -8.00 21.63
CA ASN A 105 -31.97 -8.65 22.02
C ASN A 105 -32.22 -9.72 23.08
N LYS A 106 -32.99 -10.76 22.75
CA LYS A 106 -33.08 -11.97 23.60
C LYS A 106 -31.74 -12.72 23.68
N TYR A 107 -30.78 -12.39 22.80
CA TYR A 107 -29.50 -13.08 22.65
C TYR A 107 -28.27 -12.15 22.55
N SER A 108 -28.35 -10.88 22.96
CA SER A 108 -27.11 -10.07 23.03
C SER A 108 -26.27 -10.50 24.23
N TYR A 109 -25.39 -11.47 23.99
CA TYR A 109 -24.29 -11.79 24.89
C TYR A 109 -23.23 -10.69 24.76
N THR A 110 -23.45 -9.55 25.41
CA THR A 110 -22.34 -8.74 25.91
C THR A 110 -21.98 -9.30 27.28
N LYS A 111 -20.92 -10.11 27.34
CA LYS A 111 -20.16 -10.31 28.57
C LYS A 111 -19.11 -9.23 28.69
#